data_AF-A0A7R9L814-F1
#
_entry.id   AF-A0A7R9L814-F1
#
_cell.length_a   1.000
_cell.length_b   1.000
_cell.length_c   1.000
_cell.angle_alpha   90.00
_cell.angle_beta   90.00
_cell.angle_gamma   90.00
#
_symmetry.space_group_name_H-M   'P 1'
#
loop_
_entity.id
_entity.type
_entity.pdbx_description
1 polymer ?
#
loop_
_entity_poly.entity_id
_entity_poly.type
_entity_poly.pdbx_seq_one_letter_code
_entity_poly.pdbx_strand_id
1 'polypeptide(L)'
;ELWLVIISLLFIGLGIASKLVTAFISALHDSIHRRGFADDISTYGLVSAMFFCACSIGAFIGPSLGGFLLDRIGYRKAILVILVVDIVMVLFHLIYMTARRLQKSDRDDELRPLLAN
;
A
#
# COMPACT_ATOMS: atom_id res chain seq x y z
N GLU A 1 23.35 -15.05 17.28
CA GLU A 1 22.24 -15.61 16.47
C GLU A 1 20.83 -15.09 16.83
N LEU A 2 20.37 -15.11 18.10
CA LEU A 2 18.99 -14.66 18.43
C LEU A 2 18.77 -13.13 18.31
N TRP A 3 19.77 -12.32 18.68
CA TRP A 3 19.65 -10.86 18.68
C TRP A 3 19.35 -10.28 17.29
N LEU A 4 19.91 -10.86 16.22
CA LEU A 4 19.65 -10.44 14.84
C LEU A 4 18.19 -10.70 14.44
N VAL A 5 17.62 -11.82 14.88
CA VAL A 5 16.21 -12.16 14.61
C VAL A 5 15.29 -11.19 15.32
N ILE A 6 15.57 -10.86 16.59
CA ILE A 6 14.76 -9.90 17.37
C ILE A 6 14.74 -8.54 16.67
N ILE A 7 15.91 -8.02 16.30
CA ILE A 7 16.01 -6.72 15.62
C ILE A 7 15.25 -6.76 14.29
N SER A 8 15.44 -7.81 13.48
CA SER A 8 14.77 -7.96 12.19
C SER A 8 13.24 -8.01 12.34
N LEU A 9 12.74 -8.73 13.36
CA LEU A 9 11.32 -8.85 13.61
C LEU A 9 10.69 -7.52 14.05
N LEU A 10 11.43 -6.71 14.83
CA LEU A 10 10.99 -5.35 15.19
C LEU A 10 10.85 -4.46 13.95
N PHE A 11 11.84 -4.47 13.05
CA PHE A 11 11.77 -3.71 11.80
C PHE A 11 10.63 -4.17 10.89
N ILE A 12 10.42 -5.48 10.76
CA ILE A 12 9.32 -6.05 9.98
C ILE A 12 7.97 -5.64 10.58
N GLY A 13 7.82 -5.75 11.90
CA GLY A 13 6.60 -5.34 12.60
C GLY A 13 6.26 -3.86 12.39
N LEU A 14 7.25 -2.97 12.57
CA LEU A 14 7.09 -1.54 12.32
C LEU A 14 6.73 -1.25 10.86
N GLY A 15 7.41 -1.91 9.92
CA GLY A 15 7.16 -1.74 8.48
C GLY A 15 5.76 -2.18 8.08
N ILE A 16 5.32 -3.37 8.53
CA ILE A 16 3.98 -3.89 8.24
C ILE A 16 2.91 -2.98 8.83
N ALA A 17 3.04 -2.58 10.10
CA ALA A 17 2.09 -1.68 10.75
C ALA A 17 1.96 -0.34 10.00
N SER A 18 3.09 0.26 9.61
CA SER A 18 3.10 1.50 8.82
C SER A 18 2.40 1.32 7.46
N LYS A 19 2.65 0.20 6.78
CA LYS A 19 2.05 -0.11 5.46
C LYS A 19 0.52 -0.24 5.57
N LEU A 20 0.02 -0.98 6.56
CA LEU A 20 -1.43 -1.15 6.78
C LEU A 20 -2.10 0.18 7.16
N VAL A 21 -1.55 0.91 8.13
CA VAL A 21 -2.12 2.18 8.61
C VAL A 21 -2.15 3.22 7.49
N THR A 22 -1.05 3.36 6.75
CA THR A 22 -0.96 4.33 5.65
C THR A 22 -1.93 3.99 4.52
N ALA A 23 -2.07 2.70 4.17
CA ALA A 23 -3.01 2.27 3.14
C ALA A 23 -4.46 2.59 3.54
N PHE A 24 -4.83 2.31 4.79
CA PHE A 24 -6.16 2.60 5.31
C PHE A 24 -6.47 4.10 5.33
N ILE A 25 -5.56 4.91 5.88
CA ILE A 25 -5.73 6.38 5.94
C ILE A 25 -5.78 6.97 4.53
N SER A 26 -4.94 6.49 3.61
CA SER A 26 -4.93 7.00 2.22
C SER A 26 -6.23 6.66 1.49
N ALA A 27 -6.76 5.45 1.68
CA ALA A 27 -8.04 5.04 1.09
C ALA A 27 -9.22 5.84 1.66
N LEU A 28 -9.21 6.10 2.97
CA LEU A 28 -10.22 6.93 3.63
C LEU A 28 -10.15 8.38 3.15
N HIS A 29 -8.95 8.96 3.10
CA HIS A 29 -8.73 10.33 2.65
C HIS A 29 -9.17 10.53 1.19
N ASP A 30 -8.83 9.60 0.30
CA ASP A 30 -9.26 9.65 -1.10
C ASP A 30 -10.78 9.50 -1.23
N SER A 31 -11.41 8.65 -0.41
CA SER A 31 -12.87 8.47 -0.41
C SER A 31 -13.62 9.72 0.03
N ILE A 32 -13.15 10.41 1.08
CA ILE A 32 -13.79 11.64 1.58
C ILE A 32 -13.51 12.81 0.62
N HIS A 33 -12.25 13.05 0.26
CA HIS A 33 -11.87 14.26 -0.48
C HIS A 33 -12.12 14.19 -1.99
N ARG A 34 -11.97 13.01 -2.62
CA ARG A 34 -12.16 12.90 -4.08
C ARG A 34 -13.54 12.43 -4.49
N ARG A 35 -14.16 11.55 -3.70
CA ARG A 35 -15.48 10.99 -4.03
C ARG A 35 -16.62 11.73 -3.33
N GLY A 36 -16.32 12.67 -2.44
CA GLY A 36 -17.33 13.51 -1.77
C GLY A 36 -18.20 12.75 -0.78
N PHE A 37 -17.72 11.60 -0.28
CA PHE A 37 -18.44 10.87 0.77
C PHE A 37 -18.46 11.69 2.06
N ALA A 38 -19.59 11.67 2.76
CA ALA A 38 -19.72 12.28 4.07
C ALA A 38 -18.72 11.63 5.06
N ASP A 39 -18.07 12.46 5.87
CA ASP A 39 -17.20 12.01 6.96
C ASP A 39 -18.07 11.51 8.12
N ASP A 40 -18.67 10.34 7.91
CA ASP A 40 -19.60 9.70 8.83
C ASP A 40 -19.21 8.24 9.07
N ILE A 41 -19.71 7.67 10.16
CA ILE A 41 -19.35 6.33 10.65
C ILE A 41 -19.64 5.27 9.59
N SER A 42 -20.66 5.47 8.74
CA SER A 42 -20.99 4.60 7.62
C SER A 42 -19.87 4.51 6.57
N THR A 43 -19.23 5.63 6.21
CA THR A 43 -18.11 5.67 5.24
C THR A 43 -16.89 4.95 5.81
N TYR A 44 -16.57 5.21 7.08
CA TYR A 44 -15.47 4.55 7.77
C TYR A 44 -15.68 3.03 7.87
N GLY A 45 -16.91 2.61 8.20
CA GLY A 45 -17.31 1.20 8.22
C GLY A 45 -17.15 0.52 6.86
N LEU A 46 -17.52 1.19 5.77
CA LEU A 46 -17.38 0.65 4.43
C LEU A 46 -15.90 0.51 4.01
N VAL A 47 -15.10 1.56 4.19
CA VAL A 47 -13.66 1.55 3.83
C VAL A 47 -12.91 0.50 4.64
N SER A 48 -13.21 0.37 5.93
CA SER A 48 -12.60 -0.66 6.79
C SER A 48 -13.02 -2.07 6.40
N ALA A 49 -14.31 -2.30 6.10
CA ALA A 49 -14.77 -3.59 5.59
C ALA A 49 -14.05 -3.98 4.30
N MET A 50 -13.95 -3.06 3.32
CA MET A 50 -13.23 -3.31 2.07
C MET A 50 -11.75 -3.62 2.30
N PHE A 51 -11.11 -2.88 3.21
CA PHE A 51 -9.72 -3.10 3.59
C PHE A 51 -9.51 -4.50 4.20
N PHE A 52 -10.35 -4.90 5.15
CA PHE A 52 -10.28 -6.24 5.74
C PHE A 52 -10.58 -7.34 4.73
N CYS A 53 -11.53 -7.16 3.81
CA CYS A 53 -11.77 -8.10 2.71
C CYS A 53 -10.51 -8.28 1.86
N ALA A 54 -9.83 -7.18 1.50
CA ALA A 54 -8.57 -7.25 0.76
C ALA A 54 -7.47 -7.99 1.55
N CYS A 55 -7.36 -7.74 2.86
CA CYS A 55 -6.44 -8.46 3.73
C CYS A 55 -6.76 -9.97 3.80
N SER A 56 -8.03 -10.36 3.94
CA SER A 56 -8.45 -11.76 3.95
C SER A 56 -8.16 -12.47 2.62
N ILE A 57 -8.37 -11.79 1.50
CA ILE A 57 -8.00 -12.30 0.17
C ILE A 57 -6.49 -12.53 0.09
N GLY A 58 -5.69 -11.55 0.57
CA GLY A 58 -4.23 -11.69 0.64
C GLY A 58 -3.79 -12.84 1.54
N ALA A 59 -4.43 -13.04 2.69
CA ALA A 59 -4.15 -14.13 3.61
C ALA A 59 -4.50 -15.52 3.04
N PHE A 60 -5.45 -15.59 2.10
CA PHE A 60 -5.79 -16.82 1.40
C PHE A 60 -4.82 -17.10 0.23
N ILE A 61 -4.57 -16.08 -0.60
CA ILE A 61 -3.73 -16.21 -1.80
C ILE A 61 -2.24 -16.33 -1.44
N GLY A 62 -1.78 -15.61 -0.42
CA GLY A 62 -0.36 -15.54 -0.03
C GLY A 62 0.26 -16.90 0.30
N PRO A 63 -0.28 -17.67 1.26
CA PRO A 63 0.21 -19.01 1.59
C PRO A 63 0.01 -19.99 0.44
N SER A 64 -1.09 -19.89 -0.30
CA SER A 64 -1.39 -20.77 -1.43
C SER A 64 -0.34 -20.65 -2.54
N LEU A 65 -0.01 -19.41 -2.95
CA LEU A 65 1.05 -19.17 -3.92
C LEU A 65 2.44 -19.44 -3.33
N GLY A 66 2.66 -19.07 -2.07
CA GLY A 66 3.93 -19.27 -1.37
C GLY A 66 4.33 -20.74 -1.27
N GLY A 67 3.38 -21.61 -0.91
CA GLY A 67 3.58 -23.06 -0.85
C GLY A 67 3.88 -23.66 -2.22
N PHE A 68 3.07 -23.33 -3.23
CA PHE A 68 3.30 -23.78 -4.61
C PHE A 68 4.68 -23.36 -5.13
N LEU A 69 5.11 -22.14 -4.82
CA LEU A 69 6.40 -21.62 -5.23
C LEU A 69 7.56 -22.32 -4.47
N LEU A 70 7.38 -22.59 -3.18
CA LEU A 70 8.34 -23.34 -2.38
C LEU A 70 8.57 -24.75 -2.95
N ASP A 71 7.48 -25.44 -3.30
CA ASP A 71 7.48 -26.84 -3.75
C ASP A 71 8.18 -27.03 -5.10
N ARG A 72 8.13 -26.01 -5.98
CA ARG A 72 8.65 -26.14 -7.36
C ARG A 72 10.10 -25.67 -7.53
N ILE A 73 10.51 -24.61 -6.83
CA ILE A 73 11.81 -23.94 -7.07
C ILE A 73 12.70 -23.85 -5.82
N GLY A 74 12.22 -24.34 -4.67
CA GLY A 74 12.95 -24.35 -3.41
C GLY A 74 12.99 -22.99 -2.70
N TYR A 75 13.28 -23.04 -1.39
CA TYR A 75 13.18 -21.89 -0.47
C TYR A 75 13.92 -20.64 -0.93
N ARG A 76 15.16 -20.80 -1.42
CA ARG A 76 16.04 -19.66 -1.76
C ARG A 76 15.54 -18.87 -2.96
N LYS A 77 15.00 -19.53 -3.98
CA LYS A 77 14.45 -18.87 -5.18
C LYS A 77 13.07 -18.27 -4.91
N ALA A 78 12.26 -18.93 -4.08
CA ALA A 78 10.95 -18.42 -3.68
C ALA A 78 11.05 -17.04 -2.99
N ILE A 79 12.00 -16.88 -2.07
CA ILE A 79 12.23 -15.59 -1.38
C ILE A 79 12.65 -14.48 -2.35
N LEU A 80 13.52 -14.80 -3.33
CA LEU A 80 13.92 -13.82 -4.34
C LEU A 80 12.74 -13.34 -5.18
N VAL A 81 11.81 -14.24 -5.53
CA VAL A 81 10.59 -13.86 -6.27
C VAL A 81 9.72 -12.93 -5.43
N ILE A 82 9.51 -13.24 -4.13
CA ILE A 82 8.74 -12.38 -3.22
C ILE A 82 9.39 -10.99 -3.13
N LEU A 83 10.71 -10.94 -3.01
CA LEU A 83 11.47 -9.70 -2.95
C LEU A 83 11.35 -8.88 -4.24
N VAL A 84 11.40 -9.52 -5.41
CA VAL A 84 11.18 -8.86 -6.71
C VAL A 84 9.75 -8.30 -6.80
N VAL A 85 8.75 -9.06 -6.37
CA VAL A 85 7.35 -8.60 -6.37
C VAL A 85 7.18 -7.36 -5.47
N ASP A 86 7.77 -7.35 -4.28
CA ASP A 86 7.72 -6.20 -3.38
C ASP A 86 8.43 -4.97 -3.98
N ILE A 87 9.59 -5.16 -4.64
CA ILE A 87 10.30 -4.06 -5.34
C ILE A 87 9.43 -3.47 -6.44
N VAL A 88 8.80 -4.31 -7.27
CA VAL A 88 7.90 -3.84 -8.34
C VAL A 88 6.73 -3.06 -7.75
N MET A 89 6.17 -3.53 -6.64
CA MET A 89 5.07 -2.85 -5.96
C MET A 89 5.49 -1.48 -5.41
N VAL A 90 6.69 -1.36 -4.83
CA VAL A 90 7.26 -0.09 -4.36
C VAL A 90 7.52 0.86 -5.53
N LEU A 91 8.10 0.37 -6.62
CA LEU A 91 8.33 1.18 -7.83
C LEU A 91 7.01 1.70 -8.40
N PHE A 92 5.99 0.85 -8.48
CA PHE A 92 4.66 1.27 -8.93
C PHE A 92 4.07 2.38 -8.05
N HIS A 93 4.17 2.25 -6.72
CA HIS A 93 3.72 3.29 -5.79
C HIS A 93 4.52 4.58 -5.94
N LEU A 94 5.83 4.49 -6.15
CA LEU A 94 6.71 5.64 -6.36
C LEU A 94 6.37 6.37 -7.66
N ILE A 95 6.18 5.63 -8.76
CA ILE A 95 5.76 6.17 -10.06
C ILE A 95 4.40 6.85 -9.92
N TYR A 96 3.42 6.18 -9.29
CA TYR A 96 2.09 6.74 -9.06
C TYR A 96 2.15 8.03 -8.24
N MET A 97 3.01 8.07 -7.21
CA MET A 97 3.19 9.27 -6.39
C MET A 97 3.84 10.41 -7.18
N THR A 98 4.88 10.13 -7.97
CA THR A 98 5.56 11.14 -8.81
C THR A 98 4.61 11.67 -9.88
N ALA A 99 3.86 10.80 -10.56
CA ALA A 99 2.86 11.21 -11.55
C ALA A 99 1.78 12.10 -10.94
N ARG A 100 1.28 11.78 -9.74
CA ARG A 100 0.34 12.62 -9.00
C ARG A 100 0.94 13.98 -8.62
N ARG A 101 2.22 14.02 -8.21
CA ARG A 101 2.91 15.27 -7.87
C ARG A 101 3.04 16.18 -9.09
N LEU A 102 3.37 15.62 -10.25
CA LEU A 102 3.46 16.37 -11.50
C LEU A 102 2.10 16.94 -11.94
N GLN A 103 1.04 16.13 -11.91
CA GLN A 103 -0.32 16.62 -12.22
C GLN A 103 -0.82 17.71 -11.27
N LYS A 104 -0.42 17.65 -9.99
CA LYS A 104 -0.77 18.70 -9.02
C LYS A 104 0.00 20.00 -9.31
N SER A 105 1.30 19.91 -9.60
CA SER A 105 2.13 21.07 -9.92
C SER A 105 1.62 21.82 -11.14
N ASP A 106 1.28 21.10 -12.22
CA ASP A 106 0.78 21.65 -13.48
C ASP A 106 -0.56 22.41 -13.28
N ARG A 107 -1.46 21.87 -12.45
CA ARG A 107 -2.73 22.51 -12.08
C ARG A 107 -2.52 23.82 -11.30
N ASP A 108 -1.58 23.81 -10.35
CA ASP A 108 -1.31 24.97 -9.50
C ASP A 108 -0.66 26.12 -10.30
N ASP A 109 0.13 25.79 -11.35
CA ASP A 109 0.72 26.77 -12.27
C ASP A 109 -0.32 27.37 -13.23
N GLU A 110 -1.31 26.58 -13.68
CA GLU A 110 -2.40 27.04 -14.55
C GLU A 110 -3.44 27.92 -13.82
N LEU A 111 -3.63 27.71 -12.51
CA LEU A 111 -4.59 28.48 -11.69
C LEU A 111 -4.07 29.87 -11.26
N ARG A 112 -2.75 30.05 -11.17
CA ARG A 112 -2.10 31.32 -10.77
C ARG A 112 -2.50 32.54 -11.62
N PRO A 113 -2.55 32.48 -12.97
CA PRO A 113 -2.99 33.62 -13.78
C PRO A 113 -4.49 33.93 -13.65
N LEU A 114 -5.34 32.96 -13.26
CA LEU A 114 -6.79 33.16 -13.14
C LEU A 114 -7.20 33.86 -11.82
N LEU A 115 -6.35 33.83 -10.80
CA LEU A 115 -6.59 34.49 -9.50
C LEU A 115 -5.97 35.89 -9.42
N ALA A 116 -5.19 36.28 -10.43
CA ALA A 116 -4.43 37.53 -10.47
C ALA A 116 -5.14 38.66 -11.25
N ASN A 117 -6.37 38.45 -11.72
CA ASN A 117 -7.19 39.38 -12.50
C ASN A 117 -8.58 39.52 -11.87
#